data_AF-A0A8T4WWK6-F1
#
_entry.id   AF-A0A8T4WWK6-F1
#
_cell.length_a   1.000
_cell.length_b   1.000
_cell.length_c   1.000
_cell.angle_alpha   90.00
_cell.angle_beta   90.00
_cell.angle_gamma   90.00
#
_symmetry.space_group_name_H-M   'P 1'
#
loop_
_entity.id
_entity.type
_entity.pdbx_description
1 polymer ?
#
loop_
_entity_poly.entity_id
_entity_poly.type
_entity_poly.pdbx_seq_one_letter_code
_entity_poly.pdbx_strand_id
1 'polypeptide(L)'
;MVEELEKVEKFLELAPDSEVDEYAKDNLKKKLFKWRNADVDYLADLEYFVNGKRFDKLLEVFYEIENLEKLKINFLKPNTDGEWNFSKPVKELKLKGGKGVCETFDYDPTSLNKWANAEKSKMEKVMVRGFITDFFVPISINTKSEYHRAEEVPRQYEPHLKKLGDLWSDIREGVLPFTIRLCLYTQTKRYPILIDPINDKLKPHPLKDVIRMDRTDKEPIDYMKFDRVLAWMEFPVLVKKIFELLFETEEMAVSDIAHSLNMDVNVAKNNLKSLKTKDFVKKNKEEYYQINMEKLEKMAKKLSE
;
A
#
# COMPACT_ATOMS: atom_id res chain seq x y z
N MET A 1 -0.85 19.13 14.96
CA MET A 1 0.62 19.36 14.91
C MET A 1 1.30 18.80 16.15
N VAL A 2 1.05 19.31 17.35
CA VAL A 2 1.69 18.80 18.58
C VAL A 2 1.24 17.36 18.89
N GLU A 3 -0.07 17.09 18.88
CA GLU A 3 -0.61 15.76 19.24
C GLU A 3 -0.20 14.62 18.28
N GLU A 4 -0.12 14.88 16.97
CA GLU A 4 0.31 13.88 15.96
C GLU A 4 1.82 13.63 16.06
N LEU A 5 2.60 14.69 16.27
CA LEU A 5 4.04 14.61 16.44
C LEU A 5 4.39 13.81 17.70
N GLU A 6 3.74 14.12 18.82
CA GLU A 6 3.94 13.41 20.09
C GLU A 6 3.63 11.91 19.96
N LYS A 7 2.55 11.55 19.27
CA LYS A 7 2.19 10.14 19.04
C LYS A 7 3.22 9.41 18.17
N VAL A 8 3.69 10.07 17.12
CA VAL A 8 4.65 9.47 16.19
C VAL A 8 6.06 9.45 16.78
N GLU A 9 6.43 10.43 17.60
CA GLU A 9 7.69 10.42 18.35
C GLU A 9 7.66 9.35 19.45
N LYS A 10 6.53 9.13 20.12
CA LYS A 10 6.37 8.02 21.07
C LYS A 10 6.55 6.66 20.39
N PHE A 11 6.19 6.54 19.11
CA PHE A 11 6.43 5.32 18.33
C PHE A 11 7.92 4.98 18.21
N LEU A 12 8.82 5.96 18.32
CA LEU A 12 10.26 5.70 18.33
C LEU A 12 10.72 4.88 19.54
N GLU A 13 9.95 4.83 20.63
CA GLU A 13 10.24 3.97 21.78
C GLU A 13 10.20 2.46 21.43
N LEU A 14 9.60 2.09 20.30
CA LEU A 14 9.60 0.71 19.80
C LEU A 14 10.87 0.34 19.04
N ALA A 15 11.69 1.32 18.65
CA ALA A 15 12.92 1.10 17.94
C ALA A 15 14.11 0.91 18.91
N PRO A 16 15.23 0.31 18.46
CA PRO A 16 16.43 0.20 19.28
C PRO A 16 16.95 1.56 19.75
N ASP A 17 17.20 1.72 21.05
CA ASP A 17 17.69 2.98 21.64
C ASP A 17 18.95 3.52 20.94
N SER A 18 19.81 2.63 20.44
CA SER A 18 21.03 2.99 19.69
C SER A 18 20.76 3.71 18.37
N GLU A 19 19.55 3.59 17.81
CA GLU A 19 19.16 4.18 16.52
C GLU A 19 18.32 5.45 16.67
N VAL A 20 17.93 5.81 17.89
CA VAL A 20 17.03 6.94 18.18
C VAL A 20 17.79 8.11 18.78
N ASP A 21 18.51 8.84 17.94
CA ASP A 21 19.18 10.10 18.30
C ASP A 21 18.47 11.35 17.74
N GLU A 22 19.03 12.54 17.98
CA GLU A 22 18.49 13.79 17.43
C GLU A 22 18.42 13.78 15.91
N TYR A 23 19.39 13.15 15.24
CA TYR A 23 19.42 13.05 13.79
C TYR A 23 18.25 12.19 13.25
N ALA A 24 17.95 11.05 13.87
CA ALA A 24 16.79 10.23 13.55
C ALA A 24 15.48 11.01 13.75
N LYS A 25 15.34 11.70 14.89
CA LYS A 25 14.16 12.52 15.22
C LYS A 25 13.94 13.65 14.20
N ASP A 26 15.00 14.32 13.77
CA ASP A 26 14.92 15.38 12.75
C ASP A 26 14.50 14.86 11.39
N ASN A 27 14.94 13.65 11.00
CA ASN A 27 14.50 13.03 9.75
C ASN A 27 13.04 12.58 9.82
N LEU A 28 12.60 12.07 10.97
CA LEU A 28 11.20 11.76 11.21
C LEU A 28 10.34 13.03 11.04
N LYS A 29 10.73 14.15 11.67
CA LYS A 29 10.05 15.45 11.53
C LYS A 29 9.95 15.89 10.07
N LYS A 30 11.03 15.76 9.29
CA LYS A 30 11.02 16.06 7.84
C LYS A 30 10.07 15.15 7.07
N LYS A 31 10.03 13.85 7.40
CA LYS A 31 9.14 12.88 6.75
C LYS A 31 7.67 13.17 7.08
N LEU A 32 7.35 13.43 8.34
CA LEU A 32 6.03 13.87 8.82
C LEU A 32 5.57 15.15 8.13
N PHE A 33 6.46 16.14 8.02
CA PHE A 33 6.15 17.38 7.31
C PHE A 33 5.79 17.13 5.85
N LYS A 34 6.57 16.30 5.14
CA LYS A 34 6.25 15.94 3.75
C LYS A 34 4.91 15.21 3.62
N TRP A 35 4.67 14.25 4.51
CA TRP A 35 3.43 13.47 4.52
C TRP A 35 2.21 14.36 4.78
N ARG A 36 2.28 15.29 5.74
CA ARG A 36 1.16 16.18 6.08
C ARG A 36 0.80 17.14 4.96
N ASN A 37 1.80 17.56 4.18
CA ASN A 37 1.60 18.44 3.03
C ASN A 37 1.21 17.68 1.75
N ALA A 38 1.07 16.35 1.81
CA ALA A 38 0.50 15.60 0.71
C ALA A 38 -1.02 15.81 0.71
N ASP A 39 -1.53 16.36 -0.39
CA ASP A 39 -2.97 16.52 -0.60
C ASP A 39 -3.60 15.15 -0.91
N VAL A 40 -4.50 14.68 -0.05
CA VAL A 40 -5.09 13.34 -0.12
C VAL A 40 -6.59 13.40 0.17
N ASP A 41 -7.39 13.09 -0.84
CA ASP A 41 -8.83 12.90 -0.69
C ASP A 41 -9.13 11.54 -0.06
N TYR A 42 -9.24 11.49 1.26
CA TYR A 42 -9.54 10.27 1.98
C TYR A 42 -10.93 9.72 1.61
N LEU A 43 -11.01 8.38 1.55
CA LEU A 43 -12.22 7.65 1.16
C LEU A 43 -13.10 7.26 2.35
N ALA A 44 -12.56 7.11 3.55
CA ALA A 44 -13.32 6.76 4.75
C ALA A 44 -12.49 7.03 6.01
N ASP A 45 -13.17 7.27 7.13
CA ASP A 45 -12.57 7.18 8.46
C ASP A 45 -12.48 5.70 8.88
N LEU A 46 -11.49 5.35 9.71
CA LEU A 46 -11.27 3.98 10.17
C LEU A 46 -11.48 3.86 11.68
N GLU A 47 -12.00 2.71 12.08
CA GLU A 47 -12.10 2.31 13.48
C GLU A 47 -11.62 0.88 13.64
N TYR A 48 -10.88 0.61 14.72
CA TYR A 48 -10.20 -0.66 14.91
C TYR A 48 -10.73 -1.40 16.13
N PHE A 49 -10.85 -2.72 16.01
CA PHE A 49 -11.02 -3.61 17.15
C PHE A 49 -9.95 -4.68 17.09
N VAL A 50 -9.08 -4.71 18.10
CA VAL A 50 -7.94 -5.62 18.16
C VAL A 50 -8.01 -6.44 19.42
N ASN A 51 -7.95 -7.77 19.25
CA ASN A 51 -8.09 -8.75 20.34
C ASN A 51 -9.31 -8.51 21.26
N GLY A 52 -10.40 -7.98 20.70
CA GLY A 52 -11.64 -7.71 21.44
C GLY A 52 -11.74 -6.34 22.11
N LYS A 53 -10.70 -5.49 22.02
CA LYS A 53 -10.73 -4.10 22.50
C LYS A 53 -10.91 -3.13 21.33
N ARG A 54 -11.65 -2.04 21.55
CA ARG A 54 -11.84 -0.96 20.56
C ARG A 54 -10.69 0.04 20.68
N PHE A 55 -10.23 0.55 19.55
CA PHE A 55 -9.21 1.58 19.46
C PHE A 55 -9.59 2.60 18.39
N ASP A 56 -9.36 3.87 18.72
CA ASP A 56 -9.60 4.98 17.80
C ASP A 56 -8.40 5.22 16.87
N LYS A 57 -7.17 4.87 17.31
CA LYS A 57 -5.94 5.11 16.55
C LYS A 57 -5.12 3.83 16.36
N LEU A 58 -4.68 3.55 15.14
CA LEU A 58 -3.93 2.33 14.82
C LEU A 58 -2.54 2.31 15.46
N LEU A 59 -1.86 3.47 15.50
CA LEU A 59 -0.54 3.59 16.13
C LEU A 59 -0.56 3.27 17.63
N GLU A 60 -1.65 3.61 18.32
CA GLU A 60 -1.85 3.25 19.74
C GLU A 60 -1.94 1.74 19.91
N VAL A 61 -2.64 1.06 19.00
CA VAL A 61 -2.75 -0.40 19.04
C VAL A 61 -1.39 -1.07 18.90
N PHE A 62 -0.54 -0.59 17.99
CA PHE A 62 0.80 -1.15 17.84
C PHE A 62 1.65 -1.03 19.11
N TYR A 63 1.44 0.02 19.90
CA TYR A 63 2.12 0.19 21.18
C TYR A 63 1.55 -0.78 22.24
N GLU A 64 0.23 -0.81 22.40
CA GLU A 64 -0.42 -1.53 23.50
C GLU A 64 -0.57 -3.05 23.29
N ILE A 65 -0.65 -3.51 22.04
CA ILE A 65 -0.92 -4.91 21.72
C ILE A 65 0.32 -5.58 21.16
N GLU A 66 0.93 -6.43 21.99
CA GLU A 66 2.13 -7.20 21.61
C GLU A 66 1.86 -8.20 20.48
N ASN A 67 0.80 -9.00 20.62
CA ASN A 67 0.51 -10.10 19.73
C ASN A 67 -0.85 -9.91 19.04
N LEU A 68 -0.84 -9.93 17.70
CA LEU A 68 -2.05 -9.81 16.90
C LEU A 68 -2.78 -11.15 16.76
N GLU A 69 -3.89 -11.34 17.49
CA GLU A 69 -4.74 -12.53 17.33
C GLU A 69 -5.89 -12.28 16.35
N LYS A 70 -6.58 -11.15 16.54
CA LYS A 70 -7.75 -10.75 15.75
C LYS A 70 -7.71 -9.25 15.47
N LEU A 71 -8.02 -8.88 14.24
CA LEU A 71 -8.20 -7.50 13.81
C LEU A 71 -9.55 -7.36 13.13
N LYS A 72 -10.30 -6.34 13.52
CA LYS A 72 -11.47 -5.85 12.78
C LYS A 72 -11.24 -4.38 12.45
N ILE A 73 -11.51 -4.02 11.20
CA ILE A 73 -11.47 -2.64 10.69
C ILE A 73 -12.86 -2.28 10.19
N ASN A 74 -13.42 -1.23 10.73
CA ASN A 74 -14.66 -0.61 10.24
C ASN A 74 -14.30 0.58 9.36
N PHE A 75 -14.99 0.71 8.23
CA PHE A 75 -14.84 1.84 7.30
C PHE A 75 -16.07 2.72 7.48
N LEU A 76 -15.87 3.87 8.12
CA LEU A 76 -16.91 4.78 8.54
C LEU A 76 -17.01 5.96 7.56
N LYS A 77 -18.22 6.51 7.41
CA LYS A 77 -18.51 7.71 6.61
C LYS A 77 -17.80 7.72 5.24
N PRO A 78 -18.03 6.71 4.39
CA PRO A 78 -17.31 6.65 3.13
C PRO A 78 -17.63 7.88 2.28
N ASN A 79 -16.61 8.42 1.64
CA ASN A 79 -16.73 9.51 0.71
C ASN A 79 -17.52 9.03 -0.51
N THR A 80 -18.72 9.60 -0.67
CA THR A 80 -19.67 9.27 -1.74
C THR A 80 -19.58 10.20 -2.94
N ASP A 81 -18.62 11.12 -2.96
CA ASP A 81 -18.46 12.07 -4.07
C ASP A 81 -17.34 11.63 -5.03
N GLY A 82 -16.52 10.66 -4.62
CA GLY A 82 -15.45 10.08 -5.43
C GLY A 82 -15.81 8.73 -6.05
N GLU A 83 -15.19 8.43 -7.20
CA GLU A 83 -15.19 7.09 -7.77
C GLU A 83 -14.17 6.19 -7.05
N TRP A 84 -14.64 5.07 -6.48
CA TRP A 84 -13.79 4.05 -5.86
C TRP A 84 -13.21 3.13 -6.96
N ASN A 85 -12.53 3.68 -7.96
CA ASN A 85 -12.26 2.99 -9.25
C ASN A 85 -11.36 1.74 -9.20
N PHE A 86 -10.83 1.36 -8.04
CA PHE A 86 -9.92 0.22 -7.88
C PHE A 86 -10.28 -0.72 -6.74
N SER A 87 -11.34 -0.41 -6.00
CA SER A 87 -11.80 -1.23 -4.90
C SER A 87 -13.32 -1.17 -4.86
N LYS A 88 -13.96 -2.33 -4.74
CA LYS A 88 -15.31 -2.32 -4.21
C LYS A 88 -15.25 -1.70 -2.82
N PRO A 89 -16.13 -0.75 -2.48
CA PRO A 89 -16.16 -0.20 -1.14
C PRO A 89 -16.30 -1.33 -0.12
N VAL A 90 -15.37 -1.33 0.82
CA VAL A 90 -15.34 -2.27 1.94
C VAL A 90 -15.93 -1.54 3.13
N LYS A 91 -16.93 -2.14 3.76
CA LYS A 91 -17.58 -1.62 4.97
C LYS A 91 -16.92 -2.14 6.22
N GLU A 92 -16.52 -3.42 6.20
CA GLU A 92 -15.92 -4.09 7.34
C GLU A 92 -14.89 -5.12 6.86
N LEU A 93 -13.78 -5.25 7.58
CA LEU A 93 -12.79 -6.31 7.41
C LEU A 93 -12.54 -6.98 8.76
N LYS A 94 -12.84 -8.28 8.90
CA LYS A 94 -12.56 -9.10 10.09
C LYS A 94 -11.51 -10.17 9.79
N LEU A 95 -10.52 -10.33 10.68
CA LEU A 95 -9.28 -11.07 10.39
C LEU A 95 -8.85 -11.95 11.56
N LYS A 96 -8.32 -13.15 11.24
CA LYS A 96 -7.63 -14.06 12.17
C LYS A 96 -6.58 -14.89 11.42
N GLY A 97 -5.32 -14.84 11.84
CA GLY A 97 -4.24 -15.69 11.30
C GLY A 97 -4.02 -15.61 9.79
N GLY A 98 -4.26 -14.44 9.18
CA GLY A 98 -4.10 -14.19 7.74
C GLY A 98 -5.26 -14.65 6.86
N LYS A 99 -6.38 -15.10 7.45
CA LYS A 99 -7.68 -15.30 6.80
C LYS A 99 -8.69 -14.32 7.38
N GLY A 100 -9.75 -14.03 6.64
CA GLY A 100 -10.76 -13.10 7.11
C GLY A 100 -12.06 -13.16 6.33
N VAL A 101 -12.95 -12.25 6.71
CA VAL A 101 -14.18 -11.95 6.00
C VAL A 101 -14.17 -10.45 5.71
N CYS A 102 -14.41 -10.06 4.46
CA CYS A 102 -14.71 -8.68 4.11
C CYS A 102 -16.19 -8.55 3.76
N GLU A 103 -16.81 -7.46 4.23
CA GLU A 103 -18.15 -7.05 3.83
C GLU A 103 -18.00 -5.92 2.81
N THR A 104 -18.42 -6.16 1.58
CA THR A 104 -18.43 -5.17 0.49
C THR A 104 -19.85 -4.75 0.15
N PHE A 105 -20.01 -3.55 -0.39
CA PHE A 105 -21.29 -3.08 -0.91
C PHE A 105 -21.15 -2.56 -2.33
N ASP A 106 -22.24 -2.62 -3.10
CA ASP A 106 -22.27 -2.06 -4.45
C ASP A 106 -22.53 -0.55 -4.35
N TYR A 107 -21.65 0.24 -4.99
CA TYR A 107 -21.69 1.70 -5.01
C TYR A 107 -21.77 2.19 -6.45
N ASP A 108 -22.72 3.09 -6.69
CA ASP A 108 -22.88 3.80 -7.95
C ASP A 108 -22.68 5.30 -7.69
N PRO A 109 -21.56 5.90 -8.15
CA PRO A 109 -21.28 7.32 -7.96
C PRO A 109 -22.24 8.23 -8.73
N THR A 110 -22.98 7.70 -9.71
CA THR A 110 -23.87 8.46 -10.60
C THR A 110 -25.34 8.44 -10.16
N SER A 111 -25.69 7.64 -9.15
CA SER A 111 -27.05 7.55 -8.61
C SER A 111 -27.29 8.59 -7.51
N LEU A 112 -28.44 9.27 -7.51
CA LEU A 112 -28.86 10.17 -6.42
C LEU A 112 -29.16 9.41 -5.12
N ASN A 113 -29.65 8.16 -5.22
CA ASN A 113 -29.71 7.21 -4.12
C ASN A 113 -28.33 6.56 -4.01
N LYS A 114 -27.33 7.32 -3.55
CA LYS A 114 -25.99 6.76 -3.35
C LYS A 114 -26.12 5.62 -2.33
N TRP A 115 -25.52 4.47 -2.67
CA TRP A 115 -25.69 3.12 -2.08
C TRP A 115 -26.96 2.40 -2.56
N ALA A 116 -26.80 1.29 -3.29
CA ALA A 116 -27.88 0.32 -3.39
C ALA A 116 -28.01 -0.34 -2.00
N ASN A 117 -29.13 -0.10 -1.30
CA ASN A 117 -29.51 -0.65 0.02
C ASN A 117 -28.44 -1.51 0.71
N ALA A 118 -27.93 -1.07 1.87
CA ALA A 118 -26.98 -1.81 2.71
C ALA A 118 -27.37 -3.29 3.00
N GLU A 119 -28.61 -3.69 2.72
CA GLU A 119 -29.10 -5.07 2.71
C GLU A 119 -28.45 -5.98 1.64
N LYS A 120 -27.84 -5.42 0.58
CA LYS A 120 -27.12 -6.17 -0.47
C LYS A 120 -25.61 -6.31 -0.21
N SER A 121 -25.16 -6.07 1.02
CA SER A 121 -23.78 -6.34 1.42
C SER A 121 -23.38 -7.78 1.06
N LYS A 122 -22.23 -7.94 0.40
CA LYS A 122 -21.65 -9.25 0.10
C LYS A 122 -20.53 -9.54 1.09
N MET A 123 -20.67 -10.65 1.80
CA MET A 123 -19.60 -11.18 2.66
C MET A 123 -18.75 -12.16 1.86
N GLU A 124 -17.46 -11.89 1.76
CA GLU A 124 -16.52 -12.74 1.04
C GLU A 124 -15.42 -13.22 2.00
N LYS A 125 -15.09 -14.52 1.93
CA LYS A 125 -13.93 -15.08 2.62
C LYS A 125 -12.67 -14.64 1.87
N VAL A 126 -11.74 -14.05 2.59
CA VAL A 126 -10.50 -13.51 2.03
C VAL A 126 -9.27 -14.11 2.69
N MET A 127 -8.23 -14.30 1.89
CA MET A 127 -6.85 -14.36 2.38
C MET A 127 -6.32 -12.93 2.46
N VAL A 128 -5.68 -12.58 3.56
CA VAL A 128 -5.17 -11.22 3.75
C VAL A 128 -3.66 -11.24 3.90
N ARG A 129 -3.02 -10.39 3.11
CA ARG A 129 -1.61 -10.07 3.21
C ARG A 129 -1.45 -8.56 3.24
N GLY A 130 -0.33 -8.09 3.75
CA GLY A 130 -0.03 -6.67 3.72
C GLY A 130 1.45 -6.40 3.60
N PHE A 131 1.77 -5.17 3.25
CA PHE A 131 3.11 -4.65 3.23
C PHE A 131 3.07 -3.12 3.40
N ILE A 132 4.18 -2.55 3.84
CA ILE A 132 4.30 -1.11 4.04
C ILE A 132 4.81 -0.47 2.75
N THR A 133 4.02 0.45 2.17
CA THR A 133 4.38 1.12 0.91
C THR A 133 5.14 2.42 1.12
N ASP A 134 4.92 3.06 2.27
CA ASP A 134 5.64 4.24 2.71
C ASP A 134 5.90 4.12 4.21
N PHE A 135 7.15 4.29 4.63
CA PHE A 135 7.59 4.04 6.01
C PHE A 135 8.79 4.90 6.40
N PHE A 136 9.12 4.85 7.69
CA PHE A 136 10.32 5.38 8.27
C PHE A 136 10.95 4.32 9.18
N VAL A 137 12.28 4.20 9.11
CA VAL A 137 13.08 3.42 10.06
C VAL A 137 14.05 4.41 10.71
N PRO A 138 14.08 4.52 12.04
CA PRO A 138 15.06 5.36 12.71
C PRO A 138 16.47 4.82 12.47
N ILE A 139 17.39 5.73 12.19
CA ILE A 139 18.82 5.44 11.99
C ILE A 139 19.59 6.56 12.66
N SER A 140 20.51 6.22 13.55
CA SER A 140 21.38 7.19 14.21
C SER A 140 22.38 7.82 13.23
N ILE A 141 22.95 8.96 13.61
CA ILE A 141 24.07 9.57 12.89
C ILE A 141 25.28 8.65 12.86
N ASN A 142 25.48 7.82 13.88
CA ASN A 142 26.61 6.89 13.97
C ASN A 142 26.47 5.80 12.92
N THR A 143 25.34 5.10 12.91
CA THR A 143 25.02 4.05 11.93
C THR A 143 25.04 4.63 10.50
N LYS A 144 24.47 5.83 10.30
CA LYS A 144 24.56 6.52 9.02
C LYS A 144 26.01 6.87 8.62
N SER A 145 26.86 7.25 9.56
CA SER A 145 28.26 7.57 9.30
C SER A 145 29.06 6.33 8.91
N GLU A 146 28.71 5.17 9.45
CA GLU A 146 29.30 3.90 9.03
C GLU A 146 28.92 3.55 7.59
N TYR A 147 27.68 3.83 7.17
CA TYR A 147 27.24 3.63 5.79
C TYR A 147 28.01 4.46 4.78
N HIS A 148 28.49 5.65 5.14
CA HIS A 148 29.37 6.44 4.28
C HIS A 148 30.72 5.76 3.99
N ARG A 149 31.11 4.79 4.80
CA ARG A 149 32.35 4.00 4.64
C ARG A 149 32.10 2.60 4.09
N ALA A 150 30.84 2.18 3.98
CA ALA A 150 30.47 0.87 3.46
C ALA A 150 30.51 0.84 1.93
N GLU A 151 30.94 -0.29 1.35
CA GLU A 151 30.90 -0.49 -0.11
C GLU A 151 29.46 -0.52 -0.64
N GLU A 152 28.52 -1.02 0.17
CA GLU A 152 27.09 -1.00 -0.10
C GLU A 152 26.34 -0.59 1.17
N VAL A 153 25.40 0.36 1.04
CA VAL A 153 24.55 0.78 2.16
C VAL A 153 23.46 -0.27 2.36
N PRO A 154 23.39 -0.96 3.51
CA PRO A 154 22.39 -1.98 3.73
C PRO A 154 20.98 -1.36 3.76
N ARG A 155 20.01 -2.09 3.21
CA ARG A 155 18.60 -1.76 3.39
C ARG A 155 18.21 -1.94 4.84
N GLN A 156 17.57 -0.92 5.40
CA GLN A 156 17.10 -0.95 6.79
C GLN A 156 15.84 -1.77 6.99
N TYR A 157 14.99 -1.78 5.96
CA TYR A 157 13.77 -2.56 5.96
C TYR A 157 13.48 -2.98 4.52
N GLU A 158 13.24 -4.26 4.35
CA GLU A 158 12.78 -4.79 3.07
C GLU A 158 11.26 -5.01 3.12
N PRO A 159 10.48 -4.19 2.41
CA PRO A 159 9.04 -4.39 2.32
C PRO A 159 8.74 -5.68 1.57
N HIS A 160 8.17 -6.66 2.28
CA HIS A 160 7.71 -7.93 1.72
C HIS A 160 6.21 -8.08 1.92
N LEU A 161 5.56 -8.80 1.00
CA LEU A 161 4.16 -9.18 1.16
C LEU A 161 4.02 -10.25 2.25
N LYS A 162 3.60 -9.85 3.44
CA LYS A 162 3.60 -10.68 4.66
C LYS A 162 2.20 -11.04 5.13
N LYS A 163 2.08 -12.05 6.00
CA LYS A 163 0.87 -12.21 6.81
C LYS A 163 0.77 -11.04 7.77
N LEU A 164 -0.44 -10.74 8.23
CA LEU A 164 -0.65 -9.60 9.15
C LEU A 164 0.12 -9.73 10.46
N GLY A 165 0.30 -10.94 10.98
CA GLY A 165 1.11 -11.17 12.19
C GLY A 165 2.57 -10.78 11.97
N ASP A 166 3.20 -11.24 10.88
CA ASP A 166 4.60 -10.92 10.60
C ASP A 166 4.79 -9.42 10.30
N LEU A 167 3.83 -8.80 9.58
CA LEU A 167 3.82 -7.35 9.38
C LEU A 167 3.66 -6.58 10.70
N TRP A 168 2.86 -7.11 11.63
CA TRP A 168 2.68 -6.54 12.97
C TRP A 168 4.00 -6.54 13.74
N SER A 169 4.74 -7.64 13.68
CA SER A 169 6.06 -7.76 14.30
C SER A 169 7.04 -6.72 13.76
N ASP A 170 7.16 -6.56 12.43
CA ASP A 170 8.05 -5.54 11.83
C ASP A 170 7.77 -4.14 12.39
N ILE A 171 6.47 -3.79 12.50
CA ILE A 171 6.04 -2.47 12.97
C ILE A 171 6.41 -2.29 14.45
N ARG A 172 6.26 -3.35 15.26
CA ARG A 172 6.68 -3.36 16.67
C ARG A 172 8.19 -3.41 16.89
N GLU A 173 8.98 -3.72 15.86
CA GLU A 173 10.45 -3.66 15.89
C GLU A 173 10.98 -2.26 15.49
N GLY A 174 10.09 -1.27 15.34
CA GLY A 174 10.46 0.14 15.15
C GLY A 174 10.25 0.66 13.72
N VAL A 175 9.67 -0.13 12.81
CA VAL A 175 9.28 0.36 11.49
C VAL A 175 7.99 1.17 11.61
N LEU A 176 8.07 2.48 11.37
CA LEU A 176 6.92 3.38 11.41
C LEU A 176 6.21 3.42 10.05
N PRO A 177 4.96 2.91 9.93
CA PRO A 177 4.24 2.95 8.67
C PRO A 177 3.54 4.29 8.44
N PHE A 178 3.80 4.91 7.28
CA PHE A 178 3.02 6.05 6.77
C PHE A 178 1.89 5.59 5.84
N THR A 179 2.03 4.43 5.20
CA THR A 179 0.95 3.78 4.44
C THR A 179 1.11 2.27 4.45
N ILE A 180 0.07 1.58 4.88
CA ILE A 180 -0.01 0.11 4.87
C ILE A 180 -0.94 -0.29 3.73
N ARG A 181 -0.47 -1.14 2.82
CA ARG A 181 -1.32 -1.75 1.80
C ARG A 181 -1.75 -3.13 2.26
N LEU A 182 -3.05 -3.32 2.48
CA LEU A 182 -3.65 -4.62 2.70
C LEU A 182 -4.22 -5.14 1.39
N CYS A 183 -3.81 -6.34 0.99
CA CYS A 183 -4.31 -7.02 -0.19
C CYS A 183 -5.21 -8.17 0.25
N LEU A 184 -6.50 -8.07 -0.07
CA LEU A 184 -7.49 -9.10 0.21
C LEU A 184 -7.70 -9.94 -1.05
N TYR A 185 -7.44 -11.23 -0.97
CA TYR A 185 -7.60 -12.15 -2.09
C TYR A 185 -8.77 -13.09 -1.83
N THR A 186 -9.72 -13.13 -2.75
CA THR A 186 -10.74 -14.19 -2.83
C THR A 186 -10.31 -15.21 -3.88
N GLN A 187 -11.16 -16.20 -4.15
CA GLN A 187 -10.94 -17.15 -5.25
C GLN A 187 -11.03 -16.54 -6.64
N THR A 188 -11.59 -15.33 -6.80
CA THR A 188 -11.83 -14.73 -8.12
C THR A 188 -11.46 -13.26 -8.21
N LYS A 189 -11.15 -12.59 -7.09
CA LYS A 189 -10.94 -11.14 -7.02
C LYS A 189 -9.84 -10.78 -6.03
N ARG A 190 -9.25 -9.61 -6.24
CA ARG A 190 -8.36 -8.92 -5.32
C ARG A 190 -8.98 -7.57 -4.92
N TYR A 191 -8.87 -7.21 -3.64
CA TYR A 191 -9.23 -5.90 -3.12
C TYR A 191 -8.02 -5.26 -2.41
N PRO A 192 -7.35 -4.28 -3.03
CA PRO A 192 -6.31 -3.51 -2.36
C PRO A 192 -6.92 -2.40 -1.49
N ILE A 193 -6.49 -2.32 -0.24
CA ILE A 193 -6.87 -1.30 0.74
C ILE A 193 -5.61 -0.58 1.20
N LEU A 194 -5.58 0.74 1.08
CA LEU A 194 -4.43 1.55 1.52
C LEU A 194 -4.80 2.31 2.79
N ILE A 195 -4.25 1.91 3.92
CA ILE A 195 -4.50 2.53 5.22
C ILE A 195 -3.43 3.59 5.46
N ASP A 196 -3.85 4.76 5.92
CA ASP A 196 -3.00 5.74 6.57
C ASP A 196 -3.10 5.57 8.09
N PRO A 197 -2.08 4.98 8.75
CA PRO A 197 -2.12 4.72 10.19
C PRO A 197 -2.00 5.99 11.05
N ILE A 198 -1.50 7.09 10.49
CA ILE A 198 -1.28 8.34 11.24
C ILE A 198 -2.59 9.12 11.33
N ASN A 199 -3.37 9.13 10.25
CA ASN A 199 -4.69 9.78 10.20
C ASN A 199 -5.86 8.85 10.52
N ASP A 200 -5.63 7.54 10.56
CA ASP A 200 -6.67 6.52 10.71
C ASP A 200 -7.74 6.61 9.61
N LYS A 201 -7.27 6.73 8.36
CA LYS A 201 -8.13 6.91 7.19
C LYS A 201 -7.77 5.97 6.04
N LEU A 202 -8.77 5.67 5.23
CA LEU A 202 -8.60 4.95 3.98
C LEU A 202 -8.13 5.91 2.87
N LYS A 203 -6.95 5.64 2.32
CA LYS A 203 -6.45 6.33 1.13
C LYS A 203 -7.08 5.79 -0.15
N PRO A 204 -7.27 6.64 -1.17
CA PRO A 204 -7.63 6.17 -2.48
C PRO A 204 -6.49 5.35 -3.10
N HIS A 205 -6.85 4.45 -4.01
CA HIS A 205 -5.86 3.74 -4.79
C HIS A 205 -5.01 4.73 -5.61
N PRO A 206 -3.70 4.50 -5.82
CA PRO A 206 -2.84 5.39 -6.61
C PRO A 206 -3.30 5.65 -8.04
N LEU A 207 -4.21 4.82 -8.54
CA LEU A 207 -4.77 4.87 -9.88
C LEU A 207 -6.25 5.33 -9.90
N LYS A 208 -6.84 5.81 -8.78
CA LYS A 208 -8.29 6.13 -8.70
C LYS A 208 -8.83 6.97 -9.87
N ASP A 209 -8.05 7.91 -10.39
CA ASP A 209 -8.49 8.83 -11.44
C ASP A 209 -8.03 8.40 -12.85
N VAL A 210 -7.54 7.17 -12.99
CA VAL A 210 -6.91 6.68 -14.21
C VAL A 210 -7.91 5.92 -15.07
N ILE A 211 -8.14 6.41 -16.29
CA ILE A 211 -8.97 5.74 -17.29
C ILE A 211 -8.24 4.48 -17.75
N ARG A 212 -8.93 3.32 -17.72
CA ARG A 212 -8.37 2.04 -18.18
C ARG A 212 -8.91 1.71 -19.55
N MET A 213 -8.03 1.74 -20.55
CA MET A 213 -8.28 1.16 -21.86
C MET A 213 -7.93 -0.33 -21.77
N ASP A 214 -8.78 -1.22 -22.30
CA ASP A 214 -8.50 -2.65 -22.48
C ASP A 214 -8.04 -3.41 -21.22
N ARG A 215 -8.96 -3.57 -20.26
CA ARG A 215 -8.73 -4.33 -19.03
C ARG A 215 -8.44 -5.80 -19.34
N THR A 216 -7.42 -6.35 -18.68
CA THR A 216 -7.18 -7.80 -18.69
C THR A 216 -7.73 -8.44 -17.43
N ASP A 217 -8.45 -9.55 -17.60
CA ASP A 217 -8.80 -10.42 -16.48
C ASP A 217 -7.55 -11.16 -15.99
N LYS A 218 -7.21 -10.97 -14.71
CA LYS A 218 -6.09 -11.66 -14.04
C LYS A 218 -6.62 -12.63 -13.00
N GLU A 219 -5.96 -13.77 -12.87
CA GLU A 219 -6.26 -14.69 -11.79
C GLU A 219 -5.77 -14.13 -10.44
N PRO A 220 -6.41 -14.46 -9.31
CA PRO A 220 -5.97 -13.99 -7.99
C PRO A 220 -4.52 -14.34 -7.65
N ILE A 221 -4.01 -15.44 -8.20
CA ILE A 221 -2.62 -15.83 -8.00
C ILE A 221 -1.65 -14.84 -8.66
N ASP A 222 -1.99 -14.30 -9.83
CA ASP A 222 -1.15 -13.34 -10.54
C ASP A 222 -1.10 -12.01 -9.81
N TYR A 223 -2.25 -11.58 -9.28
CA TYR A 223 -2.34 -10.47 -8.36
C TYR A 223 -1.43 -10.62 -7.14
N MET A 224 -1.41 -11.81 -6.51
CA MET A 224 -0.54 -12.07 -5.37
C MET A 224 0.95 -12.06 -5.74
N LYS A 225 1.31 -12.63 -6.91
CA LYS A 225 2.68 -12.56 -7.44
C LYS A 225 3.09 -11.12 -7.70
N PHE A 226 2.21 -10.33 -8.32
CA PHE A 226 2.43 -8.91 -8.62
C PHE A 226 2.62 -8.11 -7.34
N ASP A 227 1.74 -8.27 -6.35
CA ASP A 227 1.84 -7.57 -5.06
C ASP A 227 3.13 -7.89 -4.32
N ARG A 228 3.60 -9.15 -4.40
CA ARG A 228 4.90 -9.54 -3.82
C ARG A 228 6.06 -8.80 -4.48
N VAL A 229 6.06 -8.71 -5.81
CA VAL A 229 7.10 -7.98 -6.56
C VAL A 229 7.00 -6.47 -6.31
N LEU A 230 5.79 -5.91 -6.32
CA LEU A 230 5.52 -4.49 -6.08
C LEU A 230 5.96 -4.04 -4.69
N ALA A 231 5.73 -4.88 -3.66
CA ALA A 231 6.19 -4.64 -2.31
C ALA A 231 7.72 -4.47 -2.29
N TRP A 232 8.44 -5.44 -2.84
CA TRP A 232 9.89 -5.50 -2.81
C TRP A 232 10.61 -4.45 -3.68
N MET A 233 9.95 -3.94 -4.73
CA MET A 233 10.54 -2.97 -5.64
C MET A 233 10.85 -1.63 -4.97
N GLU A 234 12.12 -1.21 -5.03
CA GLU A 234 12.53 0.18 -4.79
C GLU A 234 12.44 0.98 -6.07
N PHE A 235 11.21 1.38 -6.39
CA PHE A 235 10.94 2.27 -7.50
C PHE A 235 10.28 3.56 -7.02
N PRO A 236 10.57 4.70 -7.67
CA PRO A 236 9.84 5.94 -7.42
C PRO A 236 8.34 5.72 -7.58
N VAL A 237 7.53 6.50 -6.85
CA VAL A 237 6.06 6.39 -6.82
C VAL A 237 5.48 6.36 -8.23
N LEU A 238 5.99 7.20 -9.14
CA LEU A 238 5.49 7.27 -10.51
C LEU A 238 5.76 5.99 -11.32
N VAL A 239 6.94 5.39 -11.14
CA VAL A 239 7.31 4.13 -11.79
C VAL A 239 6.42 2.99 -11.27
N LYS A 240 6.14 2.96 -9.96
CA LYS A 240 5.19 1.99 -9.37
C LYS A 240 3.78 2.18 -9.93
N LYS A 241 3.30 3.42 -10.05
CA LYS A 241 1.99 3.72 -10.68
C LYS A 241 1.92 3.20 -12.12
N ILE A 242 2.95 3.45 -12.94
CA ILE A 242 3.00 2.94 -14.32
C ILE A 242 3.03 1.41 -14.34
N PHE A 243 3.77 0.77 -13.43
CA PHE A 243 3.83 -0.69 -13.32
C PHE A 243 2.48 -1.29 -12.93
N GLU A 244 1.79 -0.68 -11.95
CA GLU A 244 0.42 -1.05 -11.57
C GLU A 244 -0.58 -0.84 -12.72
N LEU A 245 -0.49 0.28 -13.43
CA LEU A 245 -1.36 0.55 -14.57
C LEU A 245 -1.20 -0.52 -15.65
N LEU A 246 0.04 -0.78 -16.08
CA LEU A 246 0.34 -1.78 -17.09
C LEU A 246 -0.09 -3.19 -16.68
N PHE A 247 -0.08 -3.52 -15.39
CA PHE A 247 -0.52 -4.84 -14.90
C PHE A 247 -2.03 -5.03 -15.02
N GLU A 248 -2.81 -3.95 -14.96
CA GLU A 248 -4.27 -3.96 -15.05
C GLU A 248 -4.77 -3.89 -16.51
N THR A 249 -3.86 -3.83 -17.48
CA THR A 249 -4.14 -3.71 -18.94
C THR A 249 -3.41 -4.79 -19.72
N GLU A 250 -3.82 -5.04 -20.97
CA GLU A 250 -3.16 -6.03 -21.83
C GLU A 250 -1.83 -5.48 -22.36
N GLU A 251 -1.90 -4.32 -23.03
CA GLU A 251 -0.77 -3.52 -23.44
C GLU A 251 -1.18 -2.04 -23.52
N MET A 252 -0.22 -1.13 -23.47
CA MET A 252 -0.48 0.30 -23.65
C MET A 252 0.63 0.99 -24.45
N ALA A 253 0.27 1.94 -25.31
CA ALA A 253 1.25 2.84 -25.90
C ALA A 253 1.74 3.87 -24.87
N VAL A 254 2.92 4.45 -25.10
CA VAL A 254 3.48 5.50 -24.22
C VAL A 254 2.55 6.71 -24.12
N SER A 255 1.90 7.07 -25.22
CA SER A 255 0.91 8.17 -25.27
C SER A 255 -0.27 7.92 -24.35
N ASP A 256 -0.76 6.68 -24.29
CA ASP A 256 -1.95 6.32 -23.53
C ASP A 256 -1.63 6.31 -22.03
N ILE A 257 -0.44 5.82 -21.67
CA ILE A 257 0.06 5.89 -20.28
C ILE A 257 0.20 7.36 -19.85
N ALA A 258 0.77 8.19 -20.71
CA ALA A 258 0.95 9.61 -20.44
C ALA A 258 -0.41 10.32 -20.25
N HIS A 259 -1.36 10.04 -21.14
CA HIS A 259 -2.72 10.56 -21.06
C HIS A 259 -3.45 10.09 -19.79
N SER A 260 -3.43 8.78 -19.52
CA SER A 260 -4.16 8.18 -18.39
C SER A 260 -3.64 8.65 -17.03
N LEU A 261 -2.35 8.96 -16.93
CA LEU A 261 -1.72 9.46 -15.71
C LEU A 261 -1.51 10.99 -15.71
N ASN A 262 -2.07 11.70 -16.69
CA ASN A 262 -1.97 13.15 -16.87
C ASN A 262 -0.52 13.68 -16.73
N MET A 263 0.38 13.16 -17.54
CA MET A 263 1.80 13.55 -17.56
C MET A 263 2.34 13.74 -18.98
N ASP A 264 3.52 14.36 -19.09
CA ASP A 264 4.24 14.47 -20.36
C ASP A 264 4.70 13.10 -20.89
N VAL A 265 4.63 12.93 -22.21
CA VAL A 265 5.00 11.67 -22.91
C VAL A 265 6.46 11.29 -22.66
N ASN A 266 7.38 12.25 -22.57
CA ASN A 266 8.79 11.96 -22.27
C ASN A 266 8.98 11.52 -20.82
N VAL A 267 8.18 12.05 -19.90
CA VAL A 267 8.17 11.59 -18.50
C VAL A 267 7.70 10.14 -18.44
N ALA A 268 6.60 9.79 -19.11
CA ALA A 268 6.13 8.40 -19.20
C ALA A 268 7.21 7.48 -19.79
N LYS A 269 7.83 7.88 -20.91
CA LYS A 269 8.91 7.15 -21.59
C LYS A 269 10.12 6.90 -20.68
N ASN A 270 10.54 7.92 -19.92
CA ASN A 270 11.69 7.82 -19.00
C ASN A 270 11.41 6.84 -17.85
N ASN A 271 10.21 6.89 -17.27
CA ASN A 271 9.83 5.97 -16.19
C ASN A 271 9.65 4.53 -16.71
N LEU A 272 9.09 4.34 -17.92
CA LEU A 272 9.01 3.04 -18.59
C LEU A 272 10.38 2.43 -18.87
N LYS A 273 11.37 3.27 -19.22
CA LYS A 273 12.75 2.81 -19.42
C LYS A 273 13.29 2.11 -18.17
N SER A 274 13.00 2.62 -16.97
CA SER A 274 13.43 1.98 -15.71
C SER A 274 12.83 0.58 -15.53
N LEU A 275 11.56 0.38 -15.88
CA LEU A 275 10.90 -0.92 -15.83
C LEU A 275 11.45 -1.88 -16.90
N LYS A 276 11.66 -1.37 -18.12
CA LYS A 276 12.22 -2.14 -19.24
C LYS A 276 13.66 -2.59 -18.96
N THR A 277 14.51 -1.73 -18.41
CA THR A 277 15.91 -2.08 -18.08
C THR A 277 15.99 -3.20 -17.04
N LYS A 278 15.02 -3.27 -16.11
CA LYS A 278 14.89 -4.38 -15.14
C LYS A 278 14.08 -5.57 -15.67
N ASP A 279 13.72 -5.55 -16.95
CA ASP A 279 12.97 -6.59 -17.67
C ASP A 279 11.54 -6.85 -17.15
N PHE A 280 10.96 -5.91 -16.41
CA PHE A 280 9.57 -6.04 -15.93
C PHE A 280 8.52 -5.74 -17.01
N VAL A 281 8.93 -5.13 -18.11
CA VAL A 281 8.05 -4.71 -19.21
C VAL A 281 8.70 -5.06 -20.55
N LYS A 282 7.93 -5.69 -21.44
CA LYS A 282 8.31 -5.99 -22.84
C LYS A 282 7.77 -4.90 -23.75
N LYS A 283 8.56 -4.51 -24.76
CA LYS A 283 8.13 -3.59 -25.85
C LYS A 283 7.82 -4.44 -27.09
N ASN A 284 6.60 -4.33 -27.62
CA ASN A 284 6.22 -4.96 -28.89
C ASN A 284 6.68 -4.10 -30.08
N LYS A 285 6.45 -4.57 -31.33
CA LYS A 285 7.01 -3.96 -32.55
C LYS A 285 6.51 -2.53 -32.84
N GLU A 286 5.49 -2.03 -32.13
CA GLU A 286 4.79 -0.76 -32.40
C GLU A 286 4.73 0.20 -31.20
N GLU A 287 5.72 0.19 -30.31
CA GLU A 287 5.74 1.06 -29.11
C GLU A 287 4.66 0.79 -28.05
N TYR A 288 3.98 -0.35 -28.15
CA TYR A 288 3.16 -0.90 -27.08
C TYR A 288 4.02 -1.61 -26.04
N TYR A 289 3.66 -1.41 -24.78
CA TYR A 289 4.33 -1.95 -23.62
C TYR A 289 3.37 -2.85 -22.84
N GLN A 290 3.86 -4.03 -22.47
CA GLN A 290 3.10 -5.00 -21.68
C GLN A 290 3.96 -5.56 -20.54
N ILE A 291 3.31 -6.02 -19.47
CA ILE A 291 4.03 -6.65 -18.36
C ILE A 291 4.72 -7.93 -18.83
N ASN A 292 5.99 -8.08 -18.44
CA ASN A 292 6.70 -9.34 -18.59
C ASN A 292 6.26 -10.33 -17.49
N MET A 293 5.16 -11.06 -17.74
CA MET A 293 4.61 -12.01 -16.77
C MET A 293 5.64 -13.08 -16.35
N GLU A 294 6.45 -13.60 -17.28
CA GLU A 294 7.49 -14.60 -16.97
C GLU A 294 8.53 -14.05 -15.97
N LYS A 295 8.95 -12.80 -16.14
CA LYS A 295 9.87 -12.14 -15.21
C LYS A 295 9.22 -11.95 -13.84
N LEU A 296 7.96 -11.51 -13.83
CA LEU A 296 7.18 -11.32 -12.61
C LEU A 296 7.04 -12.63 -11.83
N GLU A 297 6.71 -13.73 -12.51
CA GLU A 297 6.60 -15.06 -11.89
C GLU A 297 7.91 -15.55 -11.29
N LYS A 298 9.01 -15.42 -12.04
CA LYS A 298 10.36 -15.79 -11.57
C LYS A 298 10.75 -14.99 -10.33
N MET A 299 10.51 -13.68 -10.34
CA MET A 299 10.81 -12.81 -9.21
C MET A 299 9.91 -13.11 -8.00
N ALA A 300 8.61 -13.31 -8.22
CA ALA A 300 7.69 -13.68 -7.15
C ALA A 300 8.08 -15.00 -6.49
N LYS A 301 8.51 -16.01 -7.28
CA LYS A 301 9.01 -17.29 -6.75
C LYS A 301 10.27 -17.08 -5.90
N LYS A 302 11.26 -16.34 -6.41
CA LYS A 302 12.49 -16.01 -5.65
C LYS A 302 12.18 -15.33 -4.32
N LEU A 303 11.19 -14.45 -4.28
CA LEU A 303 10.75 -13.75 -3.06
C LEU A 303 9.89 -14.62 -2.12
N SER A 304 9.65 -15.89 -2.47
CA SER A 304 8.88 -16.86 -1.65
C SER A 304 9.76 -17.90 -0.97
N GLU A 305 11.01 -18.00 -1.41
CA GLU A 305 12.05 -18.92 -0.94
C GLU A 305 12.83 -18.25 0.18
#